data_AF-A0AAC9EWU1-F1
#
_entry.id   AF-A0AAC9EWU1-F1
#
_cell.length_a   1.000
_cell.length_b   1.000
_cell.length_c   1.000
_cell.angle_alpha   90.00
_cell.angle_beta   90.00
_cell.angle_gamma   90.00
#
_symmetry.space_group_name_H-M   'P 1'
#
loop_
_entity.id
_entity.type
_entity.pdbx_description
1 polymer ?
#
loop_
_entity_poly.entity_id
_entity_poly.type
_entity_poly.pdbx_seq_one_letter_code
_entity_poly.pdbx_strand_id
1 'polypeptide(L)'
;MKKSRKILIYVIAAIIALLIIPEIILRKVPNDTLASLGDLTSLGGLLSPFLTAIIFIGVLSILIGVLSVYAVSKFYRFLVRIKDK
;
A
#
# COMPACT_ATOMS: atom_id res chain seq x y z
N MET A 1 3.32 26.42 -8.49
CA MET A 1 3.86 25.84 -7.23
C MET A 1 2.89 24.94 -6.42
N LYS A 2 1.56 24.93 -6.66
CA LYS A 2 0.60 24.15 -5.82
C LYS A 2 0.43 22.65 -6.16
N LYS A 3 0.76 22.22 -7.40
CA LYS A 3 0.58 20.81 -7.85
C LYS A 3 1.72 19.89 -7.40
N SER A 4 2.99 20.31 -7.56
CA SER A 4 4.15 19.47 -7.19
C SER A 4 4.19 19.11 -5.71
N ARG A 5 3.77 20.02 -4.82
CA ARG A 5 3.72 19.75 -3.37
C ARG A 5 2.69 18.66 -3.01
N LYS A 6 1.57 18.60 -3.73
CA LYS A 6 0.57 17.53 -3.55
C LYS A 6 1.15 16.19 -3.99
N ILE A 7 1.75 16.15 -5.18
CA ILE A 7 2.40 14.95 -5.70
C ILE A 7 3.47 14.45 -4.72
N LEU A 8 4.26 15.37 -4.15
CA LEU A 8 5.30 15.03 -3.18
C LEU A 8 4.73 14.32 -1.94
N ILE A 9 3.58 14.73 -1.37
CA ILE A 9 3.05 14.03 -0.20
C ILE A 9 2.49 12.65 -0.56
N TYR A 10 1.91 12.49 -1.77
CA TYR A 10 1.48 11.17 -2.24
C TYR A 10 2.67 10.22 -2.42
N VAL A 11 3.77 10.71 -2.99
CA VAL A 11 5.00 9.93 -3.18
C VAL A 11 5.61 9.54 -1.83
N ILE A 12 5.75 10.50 -0.90
CA ILE A 12 6.28 10.22 0.45
C ILE A 12 5.39 9.21 1.19
N ALA A 13 4.07 9.37 1.15
CA ALA A 13 3.15 8.44 1.80
C ALA A 13 3.22 7.03 1.18
N ALA A 14 3.33 6.93 -0.14
CA ALA A 14 3.51 5.65 -0.82
C ALA A 14 4.84 4.99 -0.42
N ILE A 15 5.93 5.75 -0.31
CA ILE A 15 7.23 5.23 0.15
C ILE A 15 7.15 4.74 1.61
N ILE A 16 6.55 5.52 2.51
CA ILE A 16 6.39 5.13 3.92
C ILE A 16 5.55 3.86 4.03
N ALA A 17 4.44 3.78 3.30
CA ALA A 17 3.61 2.58 3.25
C ALA A 17 4.41 1.38 2.73
N LEU A 18 5.16 1.55 1.64
CA LEU A 18 6.01 0.53 1.02
C LEU A 18 7.12 0.04 1.96
N LEU A 19 7.58 0.84 2.90
CA LEU A 19 8.56 0.40 3.89
C LEU A 19 7.90 -0.35 5.05
N ILE A 20 6.82 0.20 5.61
CA ILE A 20 6.22 -0.31 6.86
C ILE A 20 5.39 -1.57 6.61
N ILE A 21 4.55 -1.58 5.57
CA ILE A 21 3.57 -2.67 5.35
C ILE A 21 4.28 -4.00 5.06
N PRO A 22 5.26 -4.07 4.13
CA PRO A 22 5.96 -5.33 3.87
C PRO A 22 6.75 -5.80 5.08
N GLU A 23 7.39 -4.89 5.84
CA GLU A 23 8.13 -5.26 7.05
C GLU A 23 7.21 -5.89 8.11
N ILE A 24 6.03 -5.30 8.35
CA ILE A 24 5.05 -5.85 9.29
C ILE A 24 4.56 -7.22 8.82
N ILE A 25 4.23 -7.35 7.53
CA ILE A 25 3.76 -8.62 6.95
C ILE A 25 4.81 -9.70 7.13
N LEU A 26 6.07 -9.45 6.77
CA LEU A 26 7.17 -10.41 6.93
C LEU A 26 7.45 -10.77 8.40
N ARG A 27 7.19 -9.86 9.33
CA ARG A 27 7.45 -10.09 10.76
C ARG A 27 6.29 -10.76 11.50
N LYS A 28 5.05 -10.60 11.02
CA LYS A 28 3.83 -11.09 11.70
C LYS A 28 3.15 -12.25 11.01
N VAL A 29 3.29 -12.39 9.69
CA VAL A 29 2.63 -13.45 8.93
C VAL A 29 3.47 -14.74 9.01
N PRO A 30 2.86 -15.89 9.35
CA PRO A 30 3.55 -17.17 9.36
C PRO A 30 4.11 -17.50 7.97
N ASN A 31 5.28 -18.13 7.93
CA ASN A 31 5.93 -18.53 6.68
C ASN A 31 5.04 -19.42 5.80
N ASP A 32 4.20 -20.25 6.41
CA ASP A 32 3.27 -21.14 5.69
C ASP A 32 2.20 -20.35 4.93
N THR A 33 1.73 -19.24 5.52
CA THR A 33 0.77 -18.34 4.88
C THR A 33 1.45 -17.53 3.77
N LEU A 34 2.72 -17.13 3.95
CA LEU A 34 3.49 -16.47 2.89
C LEU A 34 3.76 -17.39 1.70
N ALA A 35 4.05 -18.68 1.95
CA ALA A 35 4.22 -19.68 0.91
C ALA A 35 2.91 -19.89 0.12
N SER A 36 1.79 -20.00 0.82
CA SER A 36 0.47 -20.14 0.20
C SER A 36 0.07 -18.91 -0.63
N LEU A 37 0.40 -17.71 -0.16
CA LEU A 37 0.25 -16.47 -0.94
C LEU A 37 1.09 -16.52 -2.22
N GLY A 38 2.34 -16.98 -2.11
CA GLY A 38 3.22 -17.17 -3.25
C GLY A 38 2.65 -18.14 -4.29
N ASP A 39 2.10 -19.27 -3.84
CA ASP A 39 1.50 -20.27 -4.74
C ASP A 39 0.25 -19.71 -5.46
N LEU A 40 -0.55 -18.88 -4.78
CA LEU A 40 -1.69 -18.19 -5.37
C LEU A 40 -1.27 -17.11 -6.38
N THR A 41 -0.16 -16.39 -6.12
CA THR A 41 0.34 -15.32 -6.99
C THR A 41 1.27 -15.80 -8.10
N SER A 42 1.71 -17.06 -8.05
CA SER A 42 2.66 -17.69 -8.98
C SER A 42 2.15 -17.83 -10.43
N LEU A 43 0.89 -17.43 -10.71
CA LEU A 43 0.24 -17.59 -12.02
C LEU A 43 0.39 -19.03 -12.57
N GLY A 44 0.23 -20.02 -11.70
CA GLY A 44 0.36 -21.44 -12.08
C GLY A 44 1.80 -21.93 -12.29
N GLY A 45 2.81 -21.30 -11.67
CA GLY A 45 4.21 -21.73 -11.73
C GLY A 45 5.08 -20.94 -12.71
N LEU A 46 4.55 -19.90 -13.34
CA LEU A 46 5.26 -19.09 -14.34
C LEU A 46 6.34 -18.19 -13.72
N LEU A 47 6.18 -17.82 -12.46
CA LEU A 47 7.10 -16.99 -11.69
C LEU A 47 7.33 -17.62 -10.33
N SER A 48 8.49 -17.39 -9.70
CA SER A 48 8.73 -18.00 -8.40
C SER A 48 7.71 -17.50 -7.36
N PRO A 49 7.15 -18.39 -6.53
CA PRO A 49 6.15 -18.05 -5.51
C PRO A 49 6.60 -16.90 -4.60
N PHE A 50 7.89 -16.91 -4.23
CA PHE A 50 8.46 -15.88 -3.35
C PHE A 50 8.57 -14.52 -4.03
N LEU A 51 9.00 -14.48 -5.30
CA LEU A 51 9.16 -13.23 -6.04
C LEU A 51 7.79 -12.60 -6.34
N THR A 52 6.81 -13.41 -6.71
CA THR A 52 5.44 -12.94 -6.95
C THR A 52 4.79 -12.41 -5.68
N ALA A 53 4.98 -13.07 -4.54
CA ALA A 53 4.48 -12.59 -3.25
C ALA A 53 5.09 -11.22 -2.88
N ILE A 54 6.40 -11.03 -3.04
CA ILE A 54 7.07 -9.75 -2.75
C ILE A 54 6.54 -8.63 -3.65
N ILE A 55 6.42 -8.90 -4.96
CA ILE A 55 5.89 -7.92 -5.92
C ILE A 55 4.44 -7.57 -5.56
N PHE A 56 3.63 -8.58 -5.24
CA PHE A 56 2.22 -8.39 -4.85
C PHE A 56 2.10 -7.53 -3.59
N ILE A 57 2.86 -7.84 -2.55
CA ILE A 57 2.90 -7.08 -1.29
C ILE A 57 3.37 -5.64 -1.55
N GLY A 58 4.40 -5.45 -2.39
CA GLY A 58 4.89 -4.13 -2.77
C GLY A 58 3.84 -3.29 -3.49
N VAL A 59 3.18 -3.85 -4.51
CA VAL A 59 2.11 -3.16 -5.26
C VAL A 59 0.92 -2.84 -4.36
N LEU A 60 0.49 -3.80 -3.54
CA LEU A 60 -0.61 -3.62 -2.58
C LEU A 60 -0.30 -2.49 -1.60
N SER A 61 0.94 -2.43 -1.12
CA SER A 61 1.37 -1.38 -0.19
C SER A 61 1.31 0.03 -0.80
N ILE A 62 1.77 0.20 -2.05
CA ILE A 62 1.66 1.48 -2.77
C ILE A 62 0.19 1.89 -2.91
N LEU A 63 -0.67 0.93 -3.30
CA LEU A 63 -2.11 1.13 -3.40
C LEU A 63 -2.70 1.63 -2.09
N ILE A 64 -2.38 0.98 -0.96
CA ILE A 64 -2.84 1.38 0.37
C ILE A 64 -2.33 2.79 0.73
N GLY A 65 -1.06 3.11 0.44
CA GLY A 65 -0.50 4.43 0.69
C GLY A 65 -1.25 5.54 -0.06
N VAL A 66 -1.50 5.35 -1.36
CA VAL A 66 -2.26 6.29 -2.19
C VAL A 66 -3.71 6.41 -1.70
N LEU A 67 -4.34 5.28 -1.38
CA LEU A 67 -5.73 5.23 -0.90
C LEU A 67 -5.87 5.93 0.45
N SER A 68 -4.89 5.80 1.34
CA SER A 68 -4.87 6.46 2.65
C SER A 68 -4.83 7.98 2.50
N VAL A 69 -3.93 8.52 1.66
CA VAL A 69 -3.88 9.97 1.41
C VAL A 69 -5.17 10.46 0.78
N TYR A 70 -5.75 9.69 -0.15
CA TYR A 70 -7.04 10.02 -0.75
C TYR A 70 -8.18 10.04 0.28
N ALA A 71 -8.26 9.01 1.14
CA ALA A 71 -9.26 8.89 2.19
C ALA A 71 -9.15 10.04 3.20
N VAL A 72 -7.95 10.32 3.71
CA VAL A 72 -7.69 11.44 4.65
C VAL A 72 -8.03 12.78 3.99
N SER A 73 -7.64 12.99 2.73
CA SER A 73 -7.98 14.21 2.00
C SER A 73 -9.48 14.40 1.78
N LYS A 74 -10.22 13.30 1.60
CA LYS A 74 -11.68 13.29 1.44
C LYS A 74 -12.37 13.53 2.78
N PHE A 75 -11.92 12.88 3.85
CA PHE A 75 -12.41 13.08 5.22
C PHE A 75 -12.18 14.51 5.71
N TYR A 76 -11.00 15.08 5.47
CA TYR A 76 -10.70 16.46 5.85
C TYR A 76 -11.64 17.45 5.15
N ARG A 77 -11.87 17.27 3.84
CA ARG A 77 -12.84 18.11 3.10
C ARG A 77 -14.27 17.93 3.60
N PHE A 78 -14.65 16.72 3.97
CA PHE A 78 -15.96 16.44 4.53
C PHE A 78 -16.14 17.12 5.90
N LEU A 79 -15.17 17.00 6.79
CA LEU A 79 -15.18 17.65 8.10
C LEU A 79 -15.20 19.19 8.00
N VAL A 80 -14.41 19.77 7.10
CA VAL A 80 -14.43 21.22 6.86
C VAL A 80 -15.81 21.68 6.36
N ARG A 81 -16.46 20.92 5.46
CA ARG A 81 -17.83 21.24 5.02
C ARG A 81 -18.89 21.13 6.11
N ILE A 82 -18.70 20.25 7.08
CA ILE A 82 -19.62 20.14 8.23
C ILE A 82 -19.43 21.33 9.16
N LYS A 83 -18.18 21.77 9.38
CA LYS A 83 -17.86 22.88 10.28
C LYS A 83 -18.30 24.25 9.75
N ASP A 84 -18.50 24.39 8.44
CA ASP A 84 -18.97 25.61 7.78
C ASP A 84 -20.52 25.74 7.77
N LYS A 85 -21.24 24.73 8.27
CA LYS A 85 -22.69 24.72 8.47
C LYS A 85 -23.05 24.97 9.93
#